data_AF-A0A151SWE7-F1
#
_entry.id   AF-A0A151SWE7-F1
#
_cell.length_a   1.000
_cell.length_b   1.000
_cell.length_c   1.000
_cell.angle_alpha   90.00
_cell.angle_beta   90.00
_cell.angle_gamma   90.00
#
_symmetry.space_group_name_H-M   'P 1'
#
loop_
_entity.id
_entity.type
_entity.pdbx_description
1 polymer ?
#
loop_
_entity_poly.entity_id
_entity_poly.type
_entity_poly.pdbx_seq_one_letter_code
_entity_poly.pdbx_strand_id
1 'polypeptide(L)'
;YEWVMMPFGLKNAGATYQRAMNLIFHDLIGKFVQVYIDDIIVGSKQKADHLSHLKLSFERMRKHGLKMNPLKCAFGVTVGEFLGFVIH
;
A
#
# COMPACT_ATOMS: atom_id res chain seq x y z
N TYR A 1 25.01 -15.71 -13.77
CA TYR A 1 23.61 -15.25 -13.76
C TYR A 1 23.49 -14.12 -12.75
N GLU A 2 22.85 -13.02 -13.15
CA GLU A 2 22.60 -11.87 -12.30
C GLU A 2 21.10 -11.55 -12.23
N TRP A 3 20.69 -10.83 -11.20
CA TRP A 3 19.29 -10.49 -10.98
C TRP A 3 18.98 -9.12 -11.59
N VAL A 4 17.94 -9.06 -12.45
CA VAL A 4 17.42 -7.80 -13.03
C VAL A 4 16.35 -7.12 -12.16
N MET A 5 15.90 -7.81 -11.12
CA MET A 5 14.96 -7.34 -10.11
C MET A 5 15.55 -7.63 -8.73
N MET A 6 15.05 -6.98 -7.69
CA MET A 6 15.50 -7.20 -6.33
C MET A 6 15.16 -8.63 -5.86
N PRO A 7 16.14 -9.50 -5.59
CA PRO A 7 15.88 -10.84 -5.05
C PRO A 7 15.51 -10.80 -3.57
N PHE A 8 14.84 -11.85 -3.10
CA PHE A 8 14.60 -12.07 -1.68
C PHE A 8 15.90 -12.32 -0.91
N GLY A 9 15.90 -12.02 0.39
CA GLY A 9 17.05 -12.27 1.28
C GLY A 9 18.09 -11.15 1.31
N LEU A 10 17.93 -10.08 0.51
CA LEU A 10 18.78 -8.90 0.64
C LEU A 10 18.47 -8.12 1.91
N LYS A 11 19.51 -7.82 2.70
CA LYS A 11 19.43 -7.07 3.95
C LYS A 11 18.67 -5.73 3.82
N ASN A 12 18.80 -5.06 2.67
CA ASN A 12 18.22 -3.73 2.43
C ASN A 12 16.95 -3.75 1.57
N ALA A 13 16.40 -4.94 1.26
CA ALA A 13 15.22 -5.03 0.40
C ALA A 13 14.03 -4.27 0.98
N GLY A 14 13.70 -4.52 2.26
CA GLY A 14 12.58 -3.85 2.92
C GLY A 14 12.72 -2.33 2.97
N ALA A 15 13.91 -1.82 3.29
CA ALA A 15 14.17 -0.36 3.31
C ALA A 15 14.04 0.26 1.92
N THR A 16 14.50 -0.44 0.89
CA THR A 16 14.39 0.04 -0.51
C THR A 16 12.93 0.05 -0.95
N TYR A 17 12.17 -0.98 -0.62
CA TYR A 17 10.75 -1.09 -0.93
C TYR A 17 9.93 -0.01 -0.21
N GLN A 18 10.17 0.19 1.08
CA GLN A 18 9.56 1.30 1.84
C GLN A 18 9.88 2.65 1.21
N ARG A 19 11.12 2.90 0.76
CA ARG A 19 11.50 4.16 0.11
C ARG A 19 10.76 4.35 -1.22
N ALA A 20 10.62 3.29 -2.02
CA ALA A 20 9.85 3.34 -3.26
C ALA A 20 8.37 3.65 -2.99
N MET A 21 7.76 2.99 -2.00
CA MET A 21 6.39 3.24 -1.62
C MET A 21 6.16 4.66 -1.09
N ASN A 22 7.06 5.14 -0.23
CA ASN A 22 7.01 6.52 0.26
C ASN A 22 7.08 7.53 -0.89
N LEU A 23 7.88 7.28 -1.93
CA LEU A 23 7.96 8.15 -3.10
C LEU A 23 6.67 8.10 -3.95
N ILE A 24 6.15 6.89 -4.21
CA ILE A 24 4.97 6.68 -5.05
C ILE A 24 3.71 7.27 -4.42
N PHE A 25 3.57 7.21 -3.09
CA PHE A 25 2.37 7.64 -2.36
C PHE A 25 2.60 8.91 -1.51
N HIS A 26 3.72 9.63 -1.67
CA HIS A 26 4.12 10.74 -0.80
C HIS A 26 3.01 11.78 -0.52
N ASP A 27 2.19 12.09 -1.52
CA ASP A 27 1.12 13.07 -1.46
C ASP A 27 -0.18 12.54 -0.83
N LEU A 28 -0.31 11.22 -0.70
CA LEU A 28 -1.49 10.52 -0.16
C LEU A 28 -1.24 9.97 1.25
N ILE A 29 0.03 9.71 1.58
CA ILE A 29 0.45 9.23 2.90
C ILE A 29 0.03 10.23 3.99
N GLY A 30 -0.58 9.71 5.05
CA GLY A 30 -1.07 10.51 6.19
C GLY A 30 -2.39 11.26 5.93
N LYS A 31 -2.88 11.27 4.69
CA LYS A 31 -4.23 11.80 4.36
C LYS A 31 -5.27 10.70 4.43
N PHE A 32 -5.06 9.66 3.62
CA PHE A 32 -5.95 8.51 3.52
C PHE A 32 -5.18 7.22 3.16
N VAL A 33 -3.87 7.30 2.88
CA VAL A 33 -3.02 6.14 2.65
C VAL A 33 -2.03 5.98 3.81
N GLN A 34 -1.78 4.73 4.20
CA GLN A 34 -0.66 4.35 5.05
C GLN A 34 0.10 3.22 4.36
N VAL A 35 1.43 3.26 4.38
CA VAL A 35 2.25 2.22 3.74
C VAL A 35 3.26 1.65 4.71
N TYR A 36 3.33 0.32 4.77
CA TYR A 36 4.29 -0.44 5.57
C TYR A 36 4.92 -1.55 4.72
N ILE A 37 6.16 -1.36 4.26
CA ILE A 37 6.87 -2.27 3.36
C ILE A 37 5.97 -2.68 2.18
N ASP A 38 5.42 -3.90 2.20
CA ASP A 38 4.60 -4.47 1.12
C ASP A 38 3.10 -4.17 1.25
N ASP A 39 2.70 -3.62 2.39
CA ASP A 39 1.31 -3.43 2.78
C ASP A 39 0.85 -1.99 2.59
N ILE A 40 -0.27 -1.80 1.88
CA ILE A 40 -0.87 -0.48 1.63
C ILE A 40 -2.28 -0.47 2.20
N ILE A 41 -2.52 0.49 3.09
CA ILE A 41 -3.81 0.72 3.74
C ILE A 41 -4.42 1.97 3.13
N VAL A 42 -5.69 1.87 2.74
CA VAL A 42 -6.49 3.01 2.30
C VAL A 42 -7.62 3.17 3.30
N GLY A 43 -7.59 4.24 4.10
CA GLY A 43 -8.57 4.55 5.13
C GLY A 43 -9.33 5.83 4.80
N SER A 44 -10.59 5.94 5.20
CA SER A 44 -11.40 7.15 4.92
C SER A 44 -12.39 7.40 6.03
N LYS A 45 -12.57 8.68 6.40
CA LYS A 45 -13.51 9.06 7.47
C LYS A 45 -14.97 8.80 7.10
N GLN A 46 -15.30 8.98 5.81
CA GLN A 46 -16.65 8.75 5.29
C GLN A 46 -16.63 7.69 4.20
N LYS A 47 -17.68 6.86 4.15
CA LYS A 47 -17.85 5.83 3.12
C LYS A 47 -17.97 6.42 1.71
N ALA A 48 -18.56 7.61 1.60
CA ALA A 48 -18.71 8.33 0.32
C ALA A 48 -17.35 8.67 -0.31
N ASP A 49 -16.38 9.08 0.50
CA ASP A 49 -15.02 9.42 0.05
C ASP A 49 -14.18 8.17 -0.22
N HIS A 50 -14.52 7.03 0.39
CA HIS A 50 -13.69 5.84 0.31
C HIS A 50 -13.52 5.30 -1.12
N LEU A 51 -14.57 5.37 -1.93
CA LEU A 51 -14.51 4.96 -3.34
C LEU A 51 -13.56 5.86 -4.15
N SER A 52 -13.52 7.17 -3.88
CA SER A 52 -12.62 8.09 -4.59
C SER A 52 -11.17 7.87 -4.15
N HIS A 53 -10.92 7.65 -2.87
CA HIS A 53 -9.59 7.31 -2.33
C HIS A 53 -9.06 5.98 -2.88
N LEU A 54 -9.90 4.94 -2.96
CA LEU A 54 -9.53 3.67 -3.58
C LEU A 54 -9.19 3.85 -5.06
N LYS A 55 -10.02 4.60 -5.81
CA LYS A 55 -9.76 4.88 -7.23
C LYS A 55 -8.40 5.55 -7.42
N LEU A 56 -8.12 6.61 -6.68
CA LEU A 56 -6.85 7.35 -6.77
C LEU A 56 -5.64 6.47 -6.39
N SER A 57 -5.80 5.61 -5.36
CA SER A 57 -4.76 4.66 -4.95
C SER A 57 -4.47 3.64 -6.04
N PHE A 58 -5.51 3.05 -6.65
CA PHE A 58 -5.35 2.08 -7.73
C PHE A 58 -4.78 2.68 -9.01
N GLU A 59 -5.17 3.91 -9.35
CA GLU A 59 -4.56 4.65 -10.46
C GLU A 59 -3.06 4.88 -10.21
N ARG A 60 -2.68 5.22 -8.97
CA ARG A 60 -1.28 5.41 -8.60
C ARG A 60 -0.46 4.12 -8.72
N MET A 61 -1.00 3.01 -8.23
CA MET A 61 -0.39 1.68 -8.35
C MET A 61 -0.19 1.29 -9.81
N ARG A 62 -1.24 1.44 -10.62
CA ARG A 62 -1.19 1.13 -12.06
C ARG A 62 -0.15 1.95 -12.81
N LYS A 63 -0.06 3.25 -12.50
CA LYS A 63 0.92 4.17 -13.11
C LYS A 63 2.37 3.74 -12.84
N HIS A 64 2.65 3.14 -11.68
CA HIS A 64 4.00 2.72 -11.28
C HIS A 64 4.22 1.21 -11.42
N GLY A 65 3.29 0.46 -12.04
CA GLY A 65 3.43 -0.97 -12.27
C GLY A 65 3.33 -1.83 -11.00
N LEU A 66 2.82 -1.29 -9.90
CA LEU A 66 2.62 -2.05 -8.66
C LEU A 66 1.46 -3.03 -8.84
N LYS A 67 1.69 -4.28 -8.44
CA LYS A 67 0.70 -5.36 -8.50
C LYS A 67 0.28 -5.76 -7.09
N MET A 68 -1.02 -5.85 -6.89
CA MET A 68 -1.60 -6.39 -5.66
C MET A 68 -1.95 -7.87 -5.87
N ASN A 69 -1.91 -8.65 -4.79
CA ASN A 69 -2.45 -10.00 -4.78
C ASN A 69 -3.93 -9.94 -4.31
N PRO A 70 -4.92 -10.14 -5.19
CA PRO A 70 -6.33 -10.00 -4.82
C PRO A 70 -6.76 -10.95 -3.69
N LEU A 71 -6.13 -12.13 -3.57
CA LEU A 71 -6.42 -13.10 -2.51
C LEU A 71 -5.95 -12.66 -1.13
N LYS A 72 -5.05 -11.67 -1.06
CA LYS A 72 -4.54 -11.09 0.18
C LYS A 72 -5.11 -9.69 0.46
N CYS A 73 -5.97 -9.17 -0.42
CA CYS A 73 -6.60 -7.87 -0.22
C CYS A 73 -7.93 -8.00 0.53
N ALA A 74 -8.11 -7.16 1.54
CA ALA A 74 -9.39 -6.97 2.22
C ALA A 74 -9.98 -5.61 1.85
N PHE A 75 -11.28 -5.56 1.53
CA PHE A 75 -11.96 -4.34 1.10
C PHE A 75 -13.24 -4.11 1.92
N GLY A 76 -13.60 -2.83 2.14
CA GLY A 76 -14.84 -2.46 2.80
C GLY A 76 -14.91 -2.84 4.28
N VAL A 77 -13.76 -3.03 4.92
CA VAL A 77 -13.66 -3.37 6.33
C VAL A 77 -13.87 -2.11 7.16
N THR A 78 -14.87 -2.11 8.05
CA THR A 78 -15.24 -0.97 8.90
C THR A 78 -14.30 -0.78 10.09
N VAL A 79 -13.77 -1.88 10.61
CA VAL A 79 -12.74 -1.96 11.66
C VAL A 79 -11.88 -3.17 11.30
N GLY A 80 -10.63 -2.95 10.92
CA GLY A 80 -9.74 -4.00 10.48
C GLY A 80 -8.59 -4.19 11.47
N GLU A 81 -8.33 -5.43 11.86
CA GLU A 81 -7.02 -5.79 12.39
C GLU A 81 -6.01 -5.77 11.24
N PHE A 82 -4.99 -4.91 11.35
CA PHE A 82 -3.90 -4.84 10.40
C PHE A 82 -2.56 -4.81 11.13
N LEU A 83 -1.65 -5.71 10.78
CA LEU A 83 -0.36 -5.93 11.47
C LEU A 83 -0.49 -6.17 12.98
N GLY A 84 -1.62 -6.73 13.43
CA GLY A 84 -1.92 -6.93 14.86
C GLY A 84 -2.44 -5.69 15.59
N PHE A 85 -2.79 -4.61 14.88
CA PHE A 85 -3.40 -3.41 15.44
C PHE A 85 -4.83 -3.25 14.95
N VAL A 86 -5.75 -2.89 15.87
CA VAL A 86 -7.11 -2.51 15.51
C VAL A 86 -7.10 -1.07 15.02
N ILE A 87 -7.45 -0.87 13.75
CA ILE A 87 -7.61 0.47 13.18
C ILE A 87 -9.07 0.90 13.46
N HIS A 88 -9.23 1.89 14.35
CA HIS A 88 -10.50 2.53 14.71
C HIS A 88 -10.79 3.75 13.83
#